data_AF-A0A413RHY1-F1
#
_entry.id   AF-A0A413RHY1-F1
#
_cell.length_a   1.000
_cell.length_b   1.000
_cell.length_c   1.000
_cell.angle_alpha   90.00
_cell.angle_beta   90.00
_cell.angle_gamma   90.00
#
_symmetry.space_group_name_H-M   'P 1'
#
loop_
_entity.id
_entity.type
_entity.pdbx_description
1 polymer ?
#
loop_
_entity_poly.entity_id
_entity_poly.type
_entity_poly.pdbx_seq_one_letter_code
_entity_poly.pdbx_strand_id
1 'polypeptide(L)' 'MTTQPAQSEVLLTPSEVATLFRVDPKTVTRWAKAGKLSSIRTLGGHRRYRESEVLELLGVPNQRDRQA' A
#
# COMPACT_ATOMS: atom_id res chain seq x y z
N MET A 1 -31.59 -1.97 -2.24
CA MET A 1 -30.23 -1.88 -2.82
C MET A 1 -29.30 -1.40 -1.72
N THR A 2 -28.56 -2.30 -1.08
CA THR A 2 -27.61 -1.96 -0.01
C THR A 2 -26.31 -1.50 -0.66
N THR A 3 -26.08 -0.18 -0.68
CA THR A 3 -24.78 0.41 -1.04
C THR A 3 -23.79 0.05 0.07
N GLN A 4 -22.99 -1.00 -0.15
CA GLN A 4 -21.90 -1.36 0.75
C GLN A 4 -20.97 -0.13 0.83
N PRO A 5 -20.70 0.44 2.02
CA PRO A 5 -19.78 1.56 2.11
C PRO A 5 -18.44 1.07 1.57
N ALA A 6 -17.92 1.74 0.54
CA ALA A 6 -16.59 1.50 0.02
C ALA A 6 -15.62 1.54 1.22
N GLN A 7 -15.14 0.38 1.65
CA GLN A 7 -14.27 0.29 2.82
C GLN A 7 -13.05 1.17 2.56
N SER A 8 -12.82 2.13 3.44
CA SER A 8 -11.72 3.09 3.31
C SER A 8 -10.40 2.34 3.25
N GLU A 9 -9.79 2.29 2.06
CA GLU A 9 -8.51 1.62 1.85
C GLU A 9 -7.39 2.36 2.62
N VAL A 10 -6.70 1.65 3.51
CA VAL A 10 -5.62 2.22 4.32
C VAL A 10 -4.40 2.46 3.45
N LEU A 11 -3.86 3.68 3.53
CA LEU A 11 -2.74 4.13 2.73
C LEU A 11 -1.51 4.44 3.56
N LEU A 12 -0.41 3.76 3.26
CA LEU A 12 0.89 3.92 3.87
C LEU A 12 1.74 4.96 3.15
N THR A 13 2.56 5.67 3.91
CA THR A 13 3.65 6.54 3.44
C THR A 13 4.86 5.72 2.99
N PRO A 14 5.80 6.30 2.23
CA PRO A 14 7.03 5.61 1.86
C PRO A 14 7.85 5.12 3.06
N SER A 15 7.85 5.88 4.15
CA SER A 15 8.61 5.53 5.37
C SER A 15 8.01 4.36 6.13
N GLU A 16 6.67 4.25 6.19
CA GLU A 16 6.00 3.11 6.80
C GLU A 16 6.28 1.83 6.02
N VAL A 17 6.14 1.85 4.69
CA VAL A 17 6.49 0.71 3.83
C VAL A 17 7.96 0.34 3.98
N ALA A 18 8.84 1.34 4.00
CA ALA A 18 10.28 1.12 4.18
C ALA A 18 10.60 0.43 5.50
N THR A 19 9.90 0.79 6.57
CA THR A 19 10.05 0.17 7.89
C THR A 19 9.64 -1.30 7.86
N LEU A 20 8.52 -1.63 7.21
CA LEU A 20 8.03 -2.99 7.08
C LEU A 20 9.00 -3.89 6.30
N PHE A 21 9.53 -3.40 5.18
CA PHE A 21 10.49 -4.14 4.36
C PHE A 21 11.95 -4.03 4.85
N ARG A 22 12.20 -3.24 5.91
CA ARG A 22 13.55 -2.93 6.42
C ARG A 22 14.50 -2.39 5.34
N VAL A 23 14.00 -1.46 4.52
CA VAL A 23 14.75 -0.78 3.46
C VAL A 23 14.71 0.73 3.64
N ASP A 24 15.42 1.47 2.78
CA ASP A 24 15.32 2.94 2.71
C ASP A 24 14.06 3.40 1.93
N PRO A 25 13.39 4.50 2.30
CA PRO A 25 12.22 5.04 1.57
C PRO A 25 12.48 5.36 0.08
N LYS A 26 13.71 5.69 -0.32
CA LYS A 26 14.05 5.87 -1.74
C LYS A 26 13.97 4.55 -2.51
N THR A 27 14.25 3.42 -1.85
CA THR A 27 14.10 2.08 -2.45
C THR A 27 12.63 1.78 -2.74
N VAL A 28 11.72 2.10 -1.82
CA VAL A 28 10.27 1.98 -2.05
C VAL A 28 9.83 2.87 -3.23
N THR A 29 10.32 4.11 -3.28
CA THR A 29 10.04 5.02 -4.40
C THR A 29 10.57 4.47 -5.73
N ARG A 30 11.70 3.77 -5.72
CA ARG A 30 12.27 3.10 -6.91
C ARG A 30 11.40 1.93 -7.36
N TRP A 31 10.87 1.12 -6.45
CA TRP A 31 9.93 0.05 -6.77
C TRP A 31 8.67 0.59 -7.44
N ALA A 32 8.12 1.69 -6.93
CA ALA A 32 6.97 2.36 -7.52
C ALA A 32 7.24 2.88 -8.94
N LYS A 33 8.42 3.44 -9.19
CA LYS A 33 8.84 3.86 -10.54
C LYS A 33 9.05 2.66 -11.48
N ALA A 34 9.49 1.53 -10.95
CA ALA A 34 9.71 0.29 -11.69
C ALA A 34 8.43 -0.55 -11.88
N GLY A 35 7.27 -0.09 -11.39
CA GLY A 35 6.00 -0.82 -11.49
C GLY A 35 5.90 -2.06 -10.60
N LYS A 36 6.79 -2.20 -9.60
CA LYS A 36 6.81 -3.35 -8.68
C LYS A 36 5.88 -3.19 -7.47
N LEU A 37 5.43 -1.97 -7.23
CA LEU A 37 4.53 -1.62 -6.13
C LEU A 37 3.62 -0.48 -6.60
N SER A 38 2.31 -0.68 -6.54
CA SER A 38 1.35 0.33 -6.99
C SER A 38 1.39 1.54 -6.08
N SER A 39 1.28 2.75 -6.65
CA SER A 39 1.33 3.97 -5.87
C SER A 39 0.25 4.96 -6.26
N ILE A 40 -0.40 5.54 -5.27
CA ILE A 40 -1.32 6.67 -5.39
C ILE A 40 -0.52 7.95 -5.09
N ARG A 41 -0.80 9.03 -5.83
CA ARG A 41 -0.19 10.33 -5.53
C ARG A 41 -1.21 11.24 -4.86
N THR A 42 -0.76 11.94 -3.82
CA THR A 42 -1.53 13.05 -3.24
C THR A 42 -1.48 14.26 -4.17
N LEU A 43 -2.33 15.27 -3.92
CA LEU A 43 -2.32 16.54 -4.64
C LEU A 43 -0.94 17.25 -4.56
N GLY A 44 -0.18 17.02 -3.48
CA GLY A 44 1.19 17.53 -3.31
C GLY A 44 2.28 16.65 -3.95
N GLY A 45 1.92 15.59 -4.67
CA GLY A 45 2.87 14.71 -5.38
C GLY A 45 3.56 13.64 -4.53
N HIS A 46 3.27 13.56 -3.23
CA HIS A 46 3.78 12.50 -2.37
C HIS A 46 3.12 11.16 -2.70
N ARG A 47 3.89 10.08 -2.64
CA ARG A 47 3.40 8.73 -2.90
C ARG A 47 2.75 8.13 -1.65
N ARG A 48 1.70 7.36 -1.88
CA ARG A 48 1.00 6.51 -0.92
C ARG A 48 0.84 5.11 -1.50
N TYR A 49 0.84 4.12 -0.62
CA TYR A 49 0.83 2.70 -0.97
C TYR A 49 -0.31 2.01 -0.25
N ARG A 50 -0.95 1.03 -0.89
CA ARG A 50 -2.05 0.29 -0.29
C ARG A 50 -1.49 -0.64 0.78
N GLU A 51 -2.06 -0.59 1.97
CA GLU A 51 -1.68 -1.49 3.06
C GLU A 51 -1.86 -2.97 2.66
N SER A 52 -2.96 -3.30 1.97
CA SER A 52 -3.27 -4.66 1.49
C SER A 52 -2.17 -5.22 0.60
N GLU A 53 -1.83 -4.52 -0.48
CA GLU A 53 -0.77 -4.92 -1.42
C GLU A 53 0.60 -5.07 -0.73
N VAL A 54 0.91 -4.16 0.21
CA VAL A 54 2.15 -4.22 0.99
C VAL A 54 2.19 -5.47 1.87
N LEU A 55 1.10 -5.79 2.55
CA LEU A 55 1.00 -6.98 3.40
C LEU A 55 1.04 -8.28 2.58
N GLU A 56 0.38 -8.31 1.42
CA GLU A 56 0.44 -9.43 0.47
C GLU A 56 1.88 -9.72 0.04
N LEU A 57 2.65 -8.68 -0.31
CA LEU A 57 4.06 -8.81 -0.69
C LEU A 57 4.97 -9.26 0.46
N LEU A 58 4.58 -9.04 1.72
CA LEU A 58 5.26 -9.58 2.90
C LEU A 58 4.85 -11.04 3.20
N GLY A 59 3.90 -11.59 2.45
CA GLY A 59 3.33 -12.91 2.71
C GLY A 59 2.44 -12.94 3.95
N VAL A 60 1.97 -11.79 4.44
CA VAL A 60 1.03 -11.71 5.56
C VAL A 60 -0.38 -11.86 5.01
N PRO A 61 -1.12 -12.93 5.36
CA PRO A 61 -2.48 -13.11 4.88
C PRO A 61 -3.36 -11.98 5.42
N ASN A 62 -3.90 -11.18 4.52
CA ASN A 62 -4.83 -10.11 4.85
C ASN A 62 -6.19 -10.72 5.22
N GLN A 63 -6.61 -10.56 6.47
CA GLN A 63 -7.87 -11.12 6.97
C GLN A 63 -9.10 -10.51 6.31
N ARG A 64 -8.97 -9.32 5.70
CA ARG A 64 -10.06 -8.63 5.00
C ARG A 64 -10.53 -9.40 3.76
N ASP A 65 -9.63 -10.13 3.09
CA ASP A 65 -9.97 -10.88 1.87
C ASP A 65 -10.70 -12.20 2.15
N ARG A 66 -10.67 -12.70 3.40
CA ARG A 66 -11.34 -13.95 3.79
C ARG A 66 -12.84 -13.79 4.11
N GLN A 67 -13.35 -12.56 4.17
CA GLN A 67 -14.74 -12.27 4.54
C GLN A 67 -15.59 -11.76 3.36
N ALA A 68 -15.05 -11.76 2.14
CA ALA A 68 -15.73 -11.37 0.91
C ALA A 68 -16.28 -12.57 0.15
#